data_AF-A0A2D5UYT8-F1
#
_entry.id   AF-A0A2D5UYT8-F1
#
_cell.length_a   1.000
_cell.length_b   1.000
_cell.length_c   1.000
_cell.angle_alpha   90.00
_cell.angle_beta   90.00
_cell.angle_gamma   90.00
#
_symmetry.space_group_name_H-M   'P 1'
#
loop_
_entity.id
_entity.type
_entity.pdbx_description
1 polymer ?
#
loop_
_entity_poly.entity_id
_entity_poly.type
_entity_poly.pdbx_seq_one_letter_code
_entity_poly.pdbx_strand_id
1 'polypeptide(L)'
;MIINSTLNKTVNATIDLAVESYTNYTWINTAIFYILYAVIYIKDVFIPITWIRIQELVLAPYNNPEMIWMVIPLCITLFMMEFYFGRYVDEELGWNSAFGNSIVLIFVSLDLLRFLYGDISQIAGIFSHGFGLSAKTMIAFGIGILGILLMFFNFFHFLPKRFAFWVSSSLPINLIAYVGMAIVYSKVTIDIYTAFAAIGLYILLIFIFGLIHLIEPVHREKSLASLLKRGPEE
;
A
#
# COMPACT_ATOMS: atom_id res chain seq x y z
N MET A 1 21.91 -29.97 65.31
CA MET A 1 22.35 -29.71 63.92
C MET A 1 21.19 -29.62 62.91
N ILE A 2 20.04 -30.26 63.13
CA ILE A 2 18.90 -30.25 62.18
C ILE A 2 18.10 -28.92 62.16
N ILE A 3 18.05 -28.18 63.27
CA ILE A 3 17.26 -26.93 63.36
C ILE A 3 17.83 -25.81 62.46
N ASN A 4 19.16 -25.75 62.29
CA ASN A 4 19.80 -24.72 61.46
C ASN A 4 19.54 -24.92 59.96
N SER A 5 19.29 -26.14 59.49
CA SER A 5 19.06 -26.37 58.05
C SER A 5 17.64 -25.98 57.61
N THR A 6 16.64 -26.18 58.48
CA THR A 6 15.26 -25.77 58.18
C THR A 6 15.10 -24.26 58.20
N LEU A 7 15.71 -23.56 59.16
CA LEU A 7 15.65 -22.10 59.24
C LEU A 7 16.27 -21.44 58.00
N ASN A 8 17.43 -21.93 57.55
CA ASN A 8 18.08 -21.41 56.34
C ASN A 8 17.23 -21.63 55.07
N LYS A 9 16.49 -22.74 54.97
CA LYS A 9 15.59 -22.98 53.83
C LYS A 9 14.43 -21.98 53.81
N THR A 10 13.81 -21.71 54.96
CA THR A 10 12.68 -20.77 55.03
C THR A 10 13.11 -19.33 54.75
N VAL A 11 14.28 -18.91 55.23
CA VAL A 11 14.83 -17.58 54.95
C VAL A 11 15.13 -17.42 53.46
N ASN A 12 15.80 -18.40 52.83
CA ASN A 12 16.11 -18.34 51.40
C ASN A 12 14.84 -18.30 50.55
N ALA A 13 13.83 -19.12 50.85
CA ALA A 13 12.56 -19.10 50.13
C ALA A 13 11.84 -17.75 50.24
N THR A 14 11.92 -17.08 51.39
CA THR A 14 11.32 -15.76 51.59
C THR A 14 12.05 -14.67 50.79
N ILE A 15 13.39 -14.74 50.74
CA ILE A 15 14.22 -13.83 49.93
C ILE A 15 13.92 -14.03 48.44
N ASP A 16 13.86 -15.27 47.97
CA ASP A 16 13.57 -15.59 46.56
C ASP A 16 12.21 -15.04 46.14
N LEU A 17 11.16 -15.21 46.96
CA LEU A 17 9.83 -14.65 46.72
C LEU A 17 9.83 -13.11 46.72
N ALA A 18 10.59 -12.48 47.61
CA ALA A 18 10.70 -11.02 47.67
C ALA A 18 11.45 -10.44 46.45
N VAL A 19 12.52 -11.10 46.01
CA VAL A 19 13.27 -10.75 44.79
C VAL A 19 12.42 -10.95 43.55
N GLU A 20 11.66 -12.04 43.47
CA GLU A 20 10.71 -12.29 42.38
C GLU A 20 9.60 -11.24 42.35
N SER A 21 9.03 -10.87 43.50
CA SER A 21 8.01 -9.81 43.59
C SER A 21 8.54 -8.45 43.16
N TYR A 22 9.75 -8.06 43.62
CA TYR A 22 10.37 -6.79 43.23
C TYR A 22 10.71 -6.75 41.75
N THR A 23 11.32 -7.81 41.21
CA THR A 23 11.65 -7.87 39.77
C THR A 23 10.38 -7.81 38.92
N ASN A 24 9.34 -8.58 39.25
CA ASN A 24 8.04 -8.51 38.57
C ASN A 24 7.43 -7.10 38.62
N TYR A 25 7.49 -6.43 39.77
CA TYR A 25 7.02 -5.04 39.89
C TYR A 25 7.79 -4.07 38.97
N THR A 26 9.12 -4.22 38.86
CA THR A 26 9.93 -3.38 37.98
C THR A 26 9.65 -3.61 36.49
N TRP A 27 9.45 -4.86 36.05
CA TRP A 27 9.12 -5.18 34.66
C TRP A 27 7.73 -4.67 34.28
N ILE A 28 6.73 -4.83 35.15
CA ILE A 28 5.36 -4.36 34.91
C ILE A 28 5.33 -2.84 34.76
N ASN A 29 5.97 -2.10 35.67
CA ASN A 29 6.00 -0.63 35.59
C ASN A 29 6.76 -0.13 34.35
N THR A 30 7.84 -0.81 33.97
CA THR A 30 8.59 -0.50 32.75
C THR A 30 7.73 -0.73 31.51
N ALA A 31 7.00 -1.85 31.44
CA ALA A 31 6.08 -2.14 30.35
C ALA A 31 4.94 -1.10 30.26
N ILE A 32 4.32 -0.76 31.40
CA ILE A 32 3.27 0.27 31.47
C ILE A 32 3.82 1.61 30.97
N PHE A 33 5.03 2.01 31.39
CA PHE A 33 5.67 3.25 30.93
C PHE A 33 5.84 3.29 29.41
N TYR A 34 6.37 2.22 28.80
CA TYR A 34 6.53 2.16 27.33
C TYR A 34 5.19 2.15 26.59
N ILE A 35 4.16 1.48 27.13
CA ILE A 35 2.81 1.50 26.55
C ILE A 35 2.24 2.91 26.59
N LEU A 36 2.31 3.60 27.73
CA LEU A 36 1.83 4.97 27.86
C LEU A 36 2.59 5.92 26.93
N TYR A 37 3.92 5.80 26.86
CA TYR A 37 4.74 6.56 25.91
C TYR A 37 4.34 6.30 24.46
N ALA A 38 4.12 5.04 24.07
CA ALA A 38 3.67 4.68 22.73
C ALA A 38 2.29 5.25 22.41
N VAL A 39 1.33 5.19 23.35
CA VAL A 39 -0.02 5.76 23.18
C VAL A 39 0.06 7.28 22.98
N ILE A 40 0.84 7.98 23.80
CA ILE A 40 1.05 9.43 23.68
C ILE A 40 1.71 9.75 22.33
N TYR A 41 2.78 9.04 21.97
CA TYR A 41 3.46 9.22 20.68
C TYR A 41 2.52 8.99 19.49
N ILE A 42 1.73 7.91 19.51
CA ILE A 42 0.78 7.60 18.45
C ILE A 42 -0.25 8.73 18.32
N LYS A 43 -0.84 9.15 19.43
CA LYS A 43 -1.92 10.14 19.47
C LYS A 43 -1.44 11.54 19.09
N ASP A 44 -0.33 11.99 19.69
CA ASP A 44 0.07 13.39 19.65
C ASP A 44 1.10 13.70 18.55
N VAL A 45 1.79 12.67 18.02
CA VAL A 45 2.82 12.84 16.98
C VAL A 45 2.43 12.09 15.71
N PHE A 46 2.24 10.78 15.79
CA PHE A 46 2.10 9.94 14.60
C PHE A 46 0.81 10.25 13.82
N ILE A 47 -0.36 10.24 14.48
CA ILE A 47 -1.65 10.48 13.83
C ILE A 47 -1.69 11.88 13.18
N PRO A 48 -1.34 12.99 13.87
CA PRO A 48 -1.35 14.32 13.26
C PRO A 48 -0.42 14.46 12.07
N ILE A 49 0.82 13.94 12.14
CA ILE A 49 1.77 14.03 11.04
C ILE A 49 1.30 13.19 9.84
N THR A 50 0.86 11.95 10.07
CA THR A 50 0.30 11.11 9.00
C THR A 50 -0.94 11.76 8.37
N TRP A 51 -1.79 12.42 9.16
CA TRP A 51 -2.94 13.15 8.64
C TRP A 51 -2.52 14.31 7.73
N ILE A 52 -1.51 15.09 8.12
CA ILE A 52 -0.93 16.14 7.26
C ILE A 52 -0.41 15.54 5.95
N ARG A 53 0.30 14.40 6.00
CA ARG A 53 0.76 13.72 4.78
C ARG A 53 -0.38 13.23 3.89
N ILE A 54 -1.49 12.75 4.46
CA ILE A 54 -2.69 12.39 3.70
C ILE A 54 -3.21 13.63 2.97
N GLN A 55 -3.34 14.77 3.66
CA GLN A 55 -3.80 16.01 3.04
C GLN A 55 -2.88 16.49 1.94
N GLU A 56 -1.56 16.45 2.14
CA GLU A 56 -0.59 16.83 1.10
C GLU A 56 -0.71 15.93 -0.14
N LEU A 57 -0.88 14.62 0.05
CA LEU A 57 -1.10 13.68 -1.07
C LEU A 57 -2.41 13.99 -1.80
N VAL A 58 -3.53 14.10 -1.08
CA VAL A 58 -4.87 14.36 -1.66
C VAL A 58 -4.93 15.69 -2.40
N LEU A 59 -4.31 16.74 -1.84
CA LEU A 59 -4.30 18.09 -2.42
C LEU A 59 -3.17 18.29 -3.45
N ALA A 60 -2.32 17.28 -3.69
CA ALA A 60 -1.25 17.39 -4.68
C ALA A 60 -1.75 17.82 -6.08
N PRO A 61 -2.87 17.29 -6.63
CA PRO A 61 -3.35 17.70 -7.96
C PRO A 61 -3.85 19.14 -7.98
N TYR A 62 -4.40 19.63 -6.87
CA TYR A 62 -4.85 21.01 -6.72
C TYR A 62 -3.65 21.97 -6.69
N ASN A 63 -2.60 21.60 -5.95
CA ASN A 63 -1.40 22.42 -5.79
C ASN A 63 -0.44 22.33 -7.00
N ASN A 64 -0.55 21.30 -7.84
CA ASN A 64 0.30 21.04 -9.00
C ASN A 64 -0.60 20.69 -10.21
N PRO A 65 -1.24 21.69 -10.85
CA PRO A 65 -2.25 21.47 -11.89
C PRO A 65 -1.77 20.68 -13.11
N GLU A 66 -0.46 20.72 -13.40
CA GLU A 66 0.16 19.92 -14.45
C GLU A 66 -0.02 18.41 -14.25
N MET A 67 -0.15 17.97 -12.99
CA MET A 67 -0.37 16.57 -12.62
C MET A 67 -1.76 16.07 -13.04
N ILE A 68 -2.74 16.98 -13.19
CA ILE A 68 -4.15 16.66 -13.50
C ILE A 68 -4.27 15.87 -14.81
N TRP A 69 -3.43 16.19 -15.80
CA TRP A 69 -3.44 15.54 -17.12
C TRP A 69 -3.22 14.03 -17.07
N MET A 70 -2.50 13.56 -16.07
CA MET A 70 -2.24 12.14 -15.84
C MET A 70 -3.17 11.56 -14.76
N VAL A 71 -3.51 12.34 -13.73
CA VAL A 71 -4.40 11.89 -12.65
C VAL A 71 -5.82 11.63 -13.16
N ILE A 72 -6.36 12.46 -14.06
CA ILE A 72 -7.73 12.24 -14.58
C ILE A 72 -7.85 10.88 -15.29
N PRO A 73 -7.00 10.53 -16.27
CA PRO A 73 -7.03 9.19 -16.88
C PRO A 73 -6.88 8.05 -15.87
N LEU A 74 -5.98 8.17 -14.89
CA LEU A 74 -5.80 7.16 -13.83
C LEU A 74 -7.08 6.98 -12.99
N CYS A 75 -7.73 8.07 -12.62
CA CYS A 75 -9.00 8.02 -11.90
C CYS A 75 -10.09 7.36 -12.75
N ILE A 76 -10.20 7.74 -14.04
CA ILE A 76 -11.21 7.16 -14.93
C ILE A 76 -10.99 5.65 -15.06
N THR A 77 -9.77 5.19 -15.33
CA THR A 77 -9.49 3.75 -15.45
C THR A 77 -9.73 3.02 -14.14
N LEU A 78 -9.37 3.61 -13.00
CA LEU A 78 -9.68 3.07 -11.68
C LEU A 78 -11.18 2.87 -11.50
N PHE A 79 -11.97 3.93 -11.63
CA PHE A 79 -13.43 3.87 -11.42
C PHE A 79 -14.11 2.93 -12.41
N MET A 80 -13.75 2.98 -13.70
CA MET A 80 -14.35 2.10 -14.70
C MET A 80 -14.08 0.61 -14.41
N MET A 81 -12.85 0.27 -14.01
CA MET A 81 -12.49 -1.12 -13.71
C MET A 81 -13.15 -1.61 -12.41
N GLU A 82 -13.20 -0.77 -11.37
CA GLU A 82 -13.85 -1.14 -10.11
C GLU A 82 -15.37 -1.28 -10.25
N PHE A 83 -16.03 -0.42 -11.03
CA PHE A 83 -17.46 -0.58 -11.33
C PHE A 83 -17.74 -1.78 -12.23
N TYR A 84 -16.86 -2.07 -13.17
CA TYR A 84 -16.99 -3.24 -14.04
C TYR A 84 -16.95 -4.54 -13.22
N PHE A 85 -15.91 -4.75 -12.41
CA PHE A 85 -15.79 -5.97 -11.60
C PHE A 85 -16.76 -6.01 -10.42
N GLY A 86 -17.20 -4.85 -9.90
CA GLY A 86 -18.28 -4.78 -8.93
C GLY A 86 -19.60 -5.32 -9.49
N ARG A 87 -19.91 -4.98 -10.74
CA ARG A 87 -21.11 -5.44 -11.44
C ARG A 87 -21.05 -6.91 -11.84
N TYR A 88 -19.91 -7.37 -12.37
CA TYR A 88 -19.71 -8.72 -12.92
C TYR A 88 -18.85 -9.58 -11.99
N VAL A 89 -19.39 -9.91 -10.81
CA VAL A 89 -18.65 -10.63 -9.74
C VAL A 89 -18.14 -12.02 -10.13
N ASP A 90 -18.74 -12.65 -11.14
CA ASP A 90 -18.33 -13.96 -11.65
C ASP A 90 -17.19 -13.86 -12.68
N GLU A 91 -16.86 -12.65 -13.13
CA GLU A 91 -15.72 -12.38 -14.00
C GLU A 91 -14.46 -12.12 -13.18
N GLU A 92 -13.39 -12.87 -13.47
CA GLU A 92 -12.08 -12.65 -12.88
C GLU A 92 -11.23 -11.72 -13.74
N LEU A 93 -10.32 -10.97 -13.12
CA LEU A 93 -9.29 -10.20 -13.84
C LEU A 93 -8.55 -11.13 -14.83
N GLY A 94 -8.47 -10.76 -16.10
CA GLY A 94 -7.70 -11.52 -17.08
C GLY A 94 -6.22 -11.16 -17.08
N TRP A 95 -5.37 -12.05 -17.60
CA TRP A 95 -3.94 -11.76 -17.82
C TRP A 95 -3.72 -10.54 -18.72
N ASN A 96 -4.57 -10.33 -19.72
CA ASN A 96 -4.53 -9.14 -20.58
C ASN A 96 -4.80 -7.86 -19.79
N SER A 97 -5.75 -7.88 -18.86
CA SER A 97 -6.06 -6.74 -17.99
C SER A 97 -4.92 -6.47 -17.00
N ALA A 98 -4.36 -7.52 -16.39
CA ALA A 98 -3.20 -7.40 -15.51
C ALA A 98 -1.98 -6.82 -16.23
N PHE A 99 -1.71 -7.30 -17.45
CA PHE A 99 -0.68 -6.76 -18.33
C PHE A 99 -0.95 -5.30 -18.70
N GLY A 100 -2.17 -4.96 -19.13
CA GLY A 100 -2.57 -3.59 -19.43
C GLY A 100 -2.38 -2.64 -18.26
N ASN A 101 -2.76 -3.05 -17.05
CA ASN A 101 -2.56 -2.26 -15.84
C ASN A 101 -1.06 -2.01 -15.58
N SER A 102 -0.19 -3.00 -15.76
CA SER A 102 1.26 -2.80 -15.54
C SER A 102 1.90 -1.76 -16.46
N ILE A 103 1.38 -1.58 -17.69
CA ILE A 103 1.83 -0.56 -18.63
C ILE A 103 1.57 0.86 -18.10
N VAL A 104 0.54 1.05 -17.29
CA VAL A 104 0.21 2.35 -16.67
C VAL A 104 1.38 2.88 -15.85
N LEU A 105 2.05 2.03 -15.06
CA LEU A 105 3.23 2.42 -14.28
C LEU A 105 4.39 2.88 -15.16
N ILE A 106 4.56 2.25 -16.33
CA ILE A 106 5.61 2.63 -17.30
C ILE A 106 5.32 4.02 -17.84
N PHE A 107 4.09 4.31 -18.27
CA PHE A 107 3.71 5.64 -18.75
C PHE A 107 3.84 6.71 -17.68
N VAL A 108 3.43 6.42 -16.45
CA VAL A 108 3.58 7.33 -15.32
C VAL A 108 5.05 7.61 -15.05
N SER A 109 5.90 6.59 -15.03
CA SER A 109 7.36 6.76 -14.87
C SER A 109 7.97 7.65 -15.95
N LEU A 110 7.58 7.46 -17.22
CA LEU A 110 8.02 8.31 -18.33
C LEU A 110 7.57 9.77 -18.16
N ASP A 111 6.32 9.98 -17.73
CA ASP A 111 5.82 11.32 -17.43
C ASP A 111 6.58 11.98 -16.27
N LEU A 112 6.90 11.24 -15.22
CA LEU A 112 7.69 11.74 -14.09
C LEU A 112 9.13 12.11 -14.49
N LEU A 113 9.76 11.31 -15.34
CA LEU A 113 11.09 11.63 -15.87
C LEU A 113 11.04 12.87 -16.78
N ARG A 114 10.01 12.98 -17.63
CA ARG A 114 9.75 14.19 -18.42
C ARG A 114 9.54 15.41 -17.53
N PHE A 115 8.78 15.29 -16.44
CA PHE A 115 8.58 16.39 -15.50
C PHE A 115 9.89 16.83 -14.82
N LEU A 116 10.70 15.87 -14.36
CA LEU A 116 11.95 16.16 -13.65
C LEU A 116 13.05 16.74 -14.53
N TYR A 117 13.12 16.35 -15.80
CA TYR A 117 14.23 16.69 -16.70
C TYR A 117 13.81 17.52 -17.93
N GLY A 118 12.52 17.83 -18.07
CA GLY A 118 12.00 18.54 -19.24
C GLY A 118 12.05 17.68 -20.50
N ASP A 119 12.76 18.17 -21.52
CA ASP A 119 12.85 17.50 -22.82
C ASP A 119 13.71 16.22 -22.76
N ILE A 120 13.34 15.23 -23.57
CA ILE A 120 14.06 13.95 -23.71
C ILE A 120 15.55 14.13 -24.04
N SER A 121 15.94 15.24 -24.68
CA SER A 121 17.35 15.57 -24.94
C SER A 121 18.19 15.74 -23.66
N GLN A 122 17.56 16.15 -22.54
CA GLN A 122 18.22 16.30 -21.24
C GLN A 122 18.31 14.97 -20.48
N ILE A 123 17.56 13.94 -20.88
CA ILE A 123 17.63 12.59 -20.29
C ILE A 123 19.02 11.98 -20.50
N ALA A 124 19.68 12.27 -21.62
CA ALA A 124 21.08 11.87 -21.84
C ALA A 124 22.03 12.49 -20.78
N GLY A 125 21.68 13.67 -20.26
CA GLY A 125 22.39 14.35 -19.17
C GLY A 125 22.25 13.68 -17.80
N ILE A 126 21.22 12.85 -17.58
CA ILE A 126 21.05 12.09 -16.33
C ILE A 126 22.23 11.16 -16.12
N PHE A 127 22.68 10.49 -17.18
CA PHE A 127 23.82 9.58 -17.11
C PHE A 127 25.16 10.33 -17.00
N SER A 128 25.22 11.60 -17.41
CA SER A 128 26.46 12.39 -17.35
C SER A 128 26.71 13.02 -15.97
N HIS A 129 25.67 13.22 -15.16
CA HIS A 129 25.78 13.82 -13.82
C HIS A 129 26.16 12.82 -12.70
N GLY A 130 26.45 11.56 -13.06
CA GLY A 130 26.87 10.52 -12.12
C GLY A 130 25.75 10.01 -11.19
N PHE A 131 26.09 9.12 -10.26
CA PHE A 131 25.18 8.46 -9.31
C PHE A 131 24.48 9.40 -8.30
N GLY A 132 24.57 10.73 -8.45
CA GLY A 132 23.88 11.72 -7.63
C GLY A 132 22.39 11.85 -7.95
N LEU A 133 21.67 10.73 -8.06
CA LEU A 133 20.25 10.74 -8.38
C LEU A 133 19.45 11.31 -7.20
N SER A 134 18.59 12.29 -7.48
CA SER A 134 17.64 12.77 -6.48
C SER A 134 16.69 11.65 -6.06
N ALA A 135 16.19 11.68 -4.82
CA ALA A 135 15.22 10.70 -4.34
C ALA A 135 13.96 10.63 -5.23
N LYS A 136 13.54 11.77 -5.80
CA LYS A 136 12.42 11.84 -6.76
C LYS A 136 12.72 11.09 -8.06
N THR A 137 13.95 11.20 -8.57
CA THR A 137 14.40 10.44 -9.74
C THR A 137 14.39 8.94 -9.45
N MET A 138 14.83 8.53 -8.26
CA MET A 138 14.79 7.13 -7.85
C MET A 138 13.36 6.58 -7.77
N ILE A 139 12.39 7.38 -7.30
CA ILE A 139 10.97 7.01 -7.31
C ILE A 139 10.46 6.83 -8.75
N ALA A 140 10.75 7.79 -9.63
CA ALA A 140 10.33 7.70 -11.03
C ALA A 140 10.88 6.43 -11.70
N PHE A 141 12.18 6.14 -11.54
CA PHE A 141 12.77 4.89 -12.05
C PHE A 141 12.21 3.64 -11.37
N GLY A 142 12.02 3.67 -10.06
CA GLY A 142 11.46 2.55 -9.29
C GLY A 142 10.08 2.15 -9.78
N ILE A 143 9.22 3.13 -10.08
CA ILE A 143 7.88 2.90 -10.65
C ILE A 143 7.99 2.29 -12.06
N GLY A 144 8.91 2.79 -12.89
CA GLY A 144 9.12 2.26 -14.24
C GLY A 144 9.64 0.82 -14.23
N ILE A 145 10.63 0.53 -13.38
CA ILE A 145 11.16 -0.83 -13.17
C ILE A 145 10.06 -1.75 -12.66
N LEU A 146 9.28 -1.31 -11.67
CA LEU A 146 8.14 -2.09 -11.17
C LEU A 146 7.12 -2.39 -12.28
N GLY A 147 6.80 -1.40 -13.11
CA GLY A 147 5.93 -1.58 -14.28
C GLY A 147 6.46 -2.62 -15.26
N ILE A 148 7.74 -2.54 -15.61
CA ILE A 148 8.41 -3.51 -16.51
C ILE A 148 8.42 -4.92 -15.90
N LEU A 149 8.73 -5.05 -14.60
CA LEU A 149 8.74 -6.34 -13.91
C LEU A 149 7.35 -6.98 -13.86
N LEU A 150 6.31 -6.21 -13.51
CA LEU A 150 4.93 -6.70 -13.50
C LEU A 150 4.47 -7.06 -14.92
N MET A 151 4.80 -6.25 -15.92
CA MET A 151 4.51 -6.54 -17.32
C MET A 151 5.14 -7.87 -17.75
N PHE A 152 6.41 -8.08 -17.42
CA PHE A 152 7.12 -9.33 -17.69
C PHE A 152 6.46 -10.53 -16.98
N PHE A 153 6.17 -10.41 -15.67
CA PHE A 153 5.53 -11.49 -14.92
C PHE A 153 4.13 -11.83 -15.42
N ASN A 154 3.34 -10.84 -15.82
CA ASN A 154 2.02 -11.04 -16.38
C ASN A 154 2.08 -11.66 -17.78
N PHE A 155 3.01 -11.23 -18.63
CA PHE A 155 3.17 -11.77 -19.99
C PHE A 155 3.60 -13.25 -19.99
N PHE A 156 4.55 -13.61 -19.12
CA PHE A 156 5.06 -14.98 -19.01
C PHE A 156 4.31 -15.86 -18.00
N HIS A 157 3.29 -15.33 -17.34
CA HIS A 157 2.54 -16.03 -16.29
C HIS A 157 3.44 -16.61 -15.18
N PHE A 158 4.50 -15.86 -14.80
CA PHE A 158 5.55 -16.38 -13.92
C PHE A 158 5.09 -16.53 -12.45
N LEU A 159 4.07 -15.77 -12.05
CA LEU A 159 3.53 -15.76 -10.68
C LEU A 159 2.22 -16.55 -10.59
N PRO A 160 1.90 -17.13 -9.41
CA PRO A 160 0.60 -17.73 -9.17
C PRO A 160 -0.53 -16.74 -9.47
N LYS A 161 -1.54 -17.18 -10.23
CA LYS A 161 -2.66 -16.36 -10.73
C LYS A 161 -3.23 -15.39 -9.69
N ARG A 162 -3.55 -15.89 -8.48
CA ARG A 162 -4.11 -15.07 -7.39
C ARG A 162 -3.19 -13.92 -6.97
N PHE A 163 -1.89 -14.17 -6.87
CA PHE A 163 -0.92 -13.15 -6.48
C PHE A 163 -0.68 -12.16 -7.61
N ALA A 164 -0.51 -12.65 -8.85
CA ALA A 164 -0.31 -11.81 -10.02
C ALA A 164 -1.47 -10.81 -10.20
N PHE A 165 -2.71 -11.29 -10.04
CA PHE A 165 -3.91 -10.46 -10.21
C PHE A 165 -4.14 -9.51 -9.05
N TRP A 166 -3.77 -9.90 -7.82
CA TRP A 166 -3.84 -9.00 -6.68
C TRP A 166 -2.90 -7.81 -6.85
N VAL A 167 -1.61 -8.06 -7.14
CA VAL A 167 -0.61 -6.98 -7.31
C VAL A 167 -0.85 -6.15 -8.57
N SER A 168 -1.38 -6.75 -9.63
CA SER A 168 -1.65 -6.09 -10.91
C SER A 168 -3.10 -5.61 -11.08
N SER A 169 -3.89 -5.60 -10.00
CA SER A 169 -5.26 -5.07 -10.05
C SER A 169 -5.25 -3.56 -10.24
N SER A 170 -6.38 -3.00 -10.70
CA SER A 170 -6.48 -1.57 -11.02
C SER A 170 -6.15 -0.69 -9.81
N LEU A 171 -6.62 -1.08 -8.61
CA LEU A 171 -6.46 -0.29 -7.39
C LEU A 171 -4.99 -0.12 -6.92
N PRO A 172 -4.19 -1.18 -6.66
CA PRO A 172 -2.79 -1.02 -6.27
C PRO A 172 -1.95 -0.30 -7.32
N ILE A 173 -2.16 -0.60 -8.61
CA ILE A 173 -1.42 0.02 -9.71
C ILE A 173 -1.70 1.52 -9.78
N ASN A 174 -2.97 1.92 -9.81
CA ASN A 174 -3.34 3.34 -9.88
C ASN A 174 -2.92 4.08 -8.61
N LEU A 175 -2.98 3.44 -7.44
CA LEU A 175 -2.50 4.07 -6.20
C LEU A 175 -0.99 4.27 -6.20
N ILE A 176 -0.20 3.26 -6.59
CA ILE A 176 1.27 3.38 -6.67
C ILE A 176 1.65 4.49 -7.64
N ALA A 177 1.01 4.52 -8.82
CA ALA A 177 1.16 5.61 -9.79
C ALA A 177 0.84 6.97 -9.16
N TYR A 178 -0.34 7.12 -8.57
CA TYR A 178 -0.79 8.37 -7.97
C TYR A 178 0.12 8.87 -6.84
N VAL A 179 0.50 7.99 -5.90
CA VAL A 179 1.38 8.37 -4.77
C VAL A 179 2.76 8.76 -5.29
N GLY A 180 3.30 8.00 -6.24
CA GLY A 180 4.55 8.34 -6.92
C GLY A 180 4.50 9.72 -7.58
N MET A 181 3.41 9.98 -8.29
CA MET A 181 3.16 11.28 -8.90
C MET A 181 3.06 12.39 -7.86
N ALA A 182 2.22 12.23 -6.83
CA ALA A 182 2.05 13.21 -5.79
C ALA A 182 3.40 13.55 -5.12
N ILE A 183 4.25 12.57 -4.83
CA ILE A 183 5.58 12.81 -4.23
C ILE A 183 6.53 13.54 -5.20
N VAL A 184 6.54 13.17 -6.48
CA VAL A 184 7.48 13.75 -7.46
C VAL A 184 7.05 15.16 -7.88
N TYR A 185 5.78 15.37 -8.19
CA TYR A 185 5.23 16.68 -8.56
C TYR A 185 5.23 17.66 -7.39
N SER A 186 4.87 17.22 -6.19
CA SER A 186 4.77 18.11 -5.02
C SER A 186 6.05 18.16 -4.18
N LYS A 187 6.00 18.88 -3.05
CA LYS A 187 7.09 18.94 -2.06
C LYS A 187 6.85 18.02 -0.85
N VAL A 188 6.03 16.98 -1.00
CA VAL A 188 5.83 15.95 0.04
C VAL A 188 7.17 15.32 0.41
N THR A 189 7.50 15.29 1.70
CA THR A 189 8.73 14.65 2.15
C THR A 189 8.60 13.13 2.11
N ILE A 190 9.70 12.47 1.77
CA ILE A 190 9.76 11.01 1.69
C ILE A 190 10.19 10.51 3.07
N ASP A 191 9.21 10.21 3.91
CA ASP A 191 9.41 9.69 5.26
C ASP A 191 8.43 8.54 5.57
N ILE A 192 8.59 7.93 6.75
CA ILE A 192 7.73 6.82 7.18
C ILE A 192 6.25 7.23 7.30
N TYR A 193 5.97 8.50 7.63
CA TYR A 193 4.60 9.00 7.74
C TYR A 193 3.93 9.09 6.37
N THR A 194 4.68 9.43 5.31
CA THR A 194 4.20 9.39 3.93
C THR A 194 3.86 7.96 3.49
N ALA A 195 4.65 6.97 3.90
CA ALA A 195 4.32 5.57 3.64
C ALA A 195 3.01 5.13 4.34
N PHE A 196 2.83 5.50 5.61
CA PHE A 196 1.57 5.24 6.32
C PHE A 196 0.39 6.03 5.75
N ALA A 197 0.61 7.25 5.25
CA ALA A 197 -0.42 8.04 4.57
C ALA A 197 -0.86 7.35 3.26
N ALA A 198 0.07 6.81 2.48
CA ALA A 198 -0.24 6.04 1.28
C ALA A 198 -1.06 4.77 1.60
N ILE A 199 -0.72 4.05 2.68
CA ILE A 199 -1.51 2.90 3.17
C ILE A 199 -2.90 3.36 3.63
N GLY A 200 -3.00 4.48 4.34
CA GLY A 200 -4.28 5.08 4.75
C GLY A 200 -5.17 5.41 3.55
N LEU A 201 -4.58 5.98 2.48
CA LEU A 201 -5.30 6.23 1.23
C LEU A 201 -5.76 4.95 0.55
N TYR A 202 -4.95 3.88 0.55
CA TYR A 202 -5.35 2.58 0.04
C TYR A 202 -6.58 2.03 0.77
N ILE A 203 -6.55 2.05 2.11
CA ILE A 203 -7.65 1.58 2.96
C ILE A 203 -8.90 2.42 2.71
N LEU A 204 -8.75 3.75 2.61
CA LEU A 204 -9.85 4.65 2.32
C LEU A 204 -10.50 4.33 0.96
N LEU A 205 -9.71 4.08 -0.09
CA LEU A 205 -10.23 3.71 -1.40
C LEU A 205 -10.97 2.37 -1.36
N ILE A 206 -10.42 1.34 -0.69
CA ILE A 206 -11.12 0.06 -0.48
C ILE A 206 -12.46 0.29 0.19
N PHE A 207 -12.49 1.12 1.23
CA PHE A 207 -13.73 1.44 1.94
C PHE A 207 -14.75 2.15 1.04
N ILE A 208 -14.31 3.15 0.26
CA ILE A 208 -15.18 3.87 -0.69
C ILE A 208 -15.75 2.91 -1.74
N PHE A 209 -14.93 2.09 -2.39
CA PHE A 209 -15.41 1.13 -3.38
C PHE A 209 -16.32 0.07 -2.77
N GLY A 210 -16.02 -0.40 -1.55
CA GLY A 210 -16.90 -1.32 -0.83
C GLY A 210 -18.29 -0.72 -0.54
N LEU A 211 -18.37 0.58 -0.22
CA LEU A 211 -19.65 1.28 -0.09
C LEU A 211 -20.38 1.42 -1.43
N ILE A 212 -19.66 1.65 -2.52
CA ILE A 212 -20.27 1.77 -3.85
C ILE A 212 -20.83 0.41 -4.30
N HIS A 213 -20.07 -0.67 -4.13
CA HIS A 213 -20.48 -2.03 -4.46
C HIS A 213 -21.70 -2.50 -3.64
N LEU A 214 -21.96 -1.90 -2.48
CA LEU A 214 -23.19 -2.18 -1.70
C LEU A 214 -24.45 -1.67 -2.42
N ILE A 215 -24.34 -0.61 -3.22
CA ILE A 215 -25.45 0.04 -3.91
C ILE A 215 -25.62 -0.53 -5.34
N GLU A 216 -24.54 -1.02 -5.95
CA GLU A 216 -24.55 -1.54 -7.30
C GLU A 216 -25.34 -2.87 -7.42
N PRO A 217 -26.25 -3.00 -8.40
CA PRO A 217 -26.95 -4.25 -8.63
C PRO A 217 -25.99 -5.29 -9.23
N VAL A 218 -25.78 -6.38 -8.50
CA VAL A 218 -24.96 -7.51 -8.96
C VAL A 218 -25.61 -8.18 -10.17
N HIS A 219 -24.91 -8.19 -11.31
CA HIS A 219 -25.32 -8.98 -12.46
C HIS A 219 -24.82 -10.41 -12.30
N ARG A 220 -25.71 -11.31 -11.88
CA ARG A 220 -25.47 -12.74 -11.98
C ARG A 220 -25.93 -13.17 -13.36
N GLU A 221 -25.00 -13.57 -14.23
CA GLU A 221 -25.38 -14.24 -15.46
C GLU A 221 -26.14 -15.49 -15.03
N LYS A 222 -27.47 -15.46 -15.18
CA LYS A 222 -28.30 -16.56 -14.71
C LYS A 222 -27.76 -17.80 -15.39
N SER A 223 -27.37 -18.76 -14.57
CA SER A 223 -27.02 -20.13 -14.91
C SER A 223 -28.10 -20.82 -15.78
N LEU A 224 -29.17 -20.15 -16.22
CA LEU A 224 -30.13 -20.59 -17.23
C LEU A 224 -29.46 -21.21 -18.45
N ALA A 225 -28.34 -20.69 -18.96
CA ALA A 225 -27.63 -21.36 -20.06
C ALA A 225 -27.02 -22.71 -19.61
N SER A 226 -26.52 -22.81 -18.38
CA SER A 226 -26.05 -24.09 -17.80
C SER A 226 -27.19 -25.01 -17.33
N LEU A 227 -28.36 -24.46 -17.00
CA LEU A 227 -29.59 -25.20 -16.67
C LEU A 227 -30.27 -25.72 -17.94
N LEU A 228 -30.19 -24.98 -19.04
CA LEU A 228 -30.70 -25.40 -20.36
C LEU A 228 -29.74 -26.35 -21.09
N LYS A 229 -28.42 -26.30 -20.79
CA LYS A 229 -27.46 -27.33 -21.23
C LYS A 229 -27.62 -28.67 -20.48
N ARG A 230 -28.34 -28.72 -19.35
CA ARG A 230 -28.79 -29.96 -18.72
C ARG A 230 -30.19 -30.36 -19.23
N GLY A 231 -30.34 -30.40 -20.56
CA GLY A 231 -31.50 -31.04 -21.18
C GLY A 231 -31.58 -32.53 -20.77
N PRO A 232 -32.76 -33.17 -20.89
CA PRO A 232 -32.97 -34.55 -20.48
C PRO A 232 -32.24 -35.51 -21.44
N GLU A 233 -30.94 -35.68 -21.25
CA GLU A 233 -30.25 -36.90 -21.63
C GLU A 233 -30.30 -37.85 -20.43
N GLU A 234 -31.49 -38.40 -20.18
CA GLU A 234 -31.79 -39.72 -19.57
C GLU A 234 -33.29 -40.01 -19.69
#